data_AF-A0A1X7TY33-F1
#
_entry.id   AF-A0A1X7TY33-F1
#
_cell.length_a   1.000
_cell.length_b   1.000
_cell.length_c   1.000
_cell.angle_alpha   90.00
_cell.angle_beta   90.00
_cell.angle_gamma   90.00
#
_symmetry.space_group_name_H-M   'P 1'
#
loop_
_entity.id
_entity.type
_entity.pdbx_description
1 polymer ?
#
loop_
_entity_poly.entity_id
_entity_poly.type
_entity_poly.pdbx_seq_one_letter_code
_entity_poly.pdbx_strand_id
1 'polypeptide(L)'
;MNPSFLRMTNLHQLAVEEEEEGGTERRGERLLFFPCLLSTDRPGEMTSQVYQFGWCLQCTSKHHFFPPRYFHVLSLRLAYKMALPQADDKLNRYCTFWRNGLHWFDDNGVRVLVEIVDESQCVLVMMSCEKGYSDNMVSLRRDVIGEVMSVYKESCPSLEVKELVIDPKELAYPVNTPRERTTYGIYSVLLAIKKRKPFLVSDKGQTELKEILPDESLSDISNLSLLGGCDIKEVIEITEEFKTPLTTIKLDIKDLDIVIEELTILNHLPCHIWHDLGLQLGLYQPTLEDINEDNNGDSKKCFRQCMSAWLRGQDKVREKEGPSWSSLATALDTIEEKSIASYIRNKYCPSK
;
A
#
# COMPACT_ATOMS: atom_id res chain seq x y z
N MET A 1 6.33 11.71 -40.81
CA MET A 1 6.31 10.34 -40.20
C MET A 1 5.31 9.43 -40.92
N ASN A 2 5.49 8.10 -40.91
CA ASN A 2 4.49 7.16 -41.45
C ASN A 2 3.24 7.13 -40.55
N PRO A 3 2.01 7.32 -41.06
CA PRO A 3 0.78 7.27 -40.27
C PRO A 3 0.56 5.97 -39.48
N SER A 4 1.06 4.83 -39.97
CA SER A 4 0.98 3.56 -39.25
C SER A 4 1.84 3.55 -37.99
N PHE A 5 3.00 4.23 -38.03
CA PHE A 5 3.90 4.38 -36.89
C PHE A 5 3.29 5.26 -35.80
N LEU A 6 2.65 6.38 -36.18
CA LEU A 6 1.92 7.25 -35.25
C LEU A 6 0.77 6.51 -34.56
N ARG A 7 0.04 5.68 -35.31
CA ARG A 7 -1.07 4.88 -34.79
C ARG A 7 -0.61 3.75 -33.85
N MET A 8 0.54 3.12 -34.13
CA MET A 8 1.12 2.08 -33.26
C MET A 8 1.75 2.64 -31.97
N THR A 9 2.35 3.82 -32.05
CA THR A 9 3.04 4.47 -30.92
C THR A 9 2.14 5.40 -30.12
N ASN A 10 0.88 5.57 -30.55
CA ASN A 10 -0.07 6.48 -29.95
C ASN A 10 0.47 7.93 -29.85
N LEU A 11 1.22 8.32 -30.88
CA LEU A 11 1.77 9.66 -31.06
C LEU A 11 0.87 10.44 -32.01
N HIS A 12 0.44 11.62 -31.59
CA HIS A 12 -0.42 12.52 -32.35
C HIS A 12 0.34 13.78 -32.70
N GLN A 13 0.36 14.14 -33.99
CA GLN A 13 1.07 15.32 -34.47
C GLN A 13 0.23 16.58 -34.26
N LEU A 14 0.78 17.56 -33.54
CA LEU A 14 0.30 18.93 -33.51
C LEU A 14 1.19 19.76 -34.43
N ALA A 15 0.57 20.43 -35.40
CA ALA A 15 1.21 21.50 -36.13
C ALA A 15 1.29 22.72 -35.18
N VAL A 16 2.51 23.16 -34.87
CA VAL A 16 2.74 24.43 -34.19
C VAL A 16 3.41 25.36 -35.19
N GLU A 17 2.78 26.50 -35.45
CA GLU A 17 3.38 27.63 -36.14
C GLU A 17 4.15 28.43 -35.09
N GLU A 18 5.48 28.36 -35.13
CA GLU A 18 6.34 29.21 -34.30
C GLU A 18 6.79 30.40 -35.17
N GLU A 19 6.26 31.59 -34.89
CA GLU A 19 6.72 32.85 -35.50
C GLU A 19 8.04 33.28 -34.83
N GLU A 20 9.17 33.21 -35.54
CA GLU A 20 10.39 33.91 -35.15
C GLU A 20 10.32 35.38 -35.63
N GLU A 21 10.71 36.33 -34.77
CA GLU A 21 11.02 37.72 -35.14
C GLU A 21 12.22 37.73 -36.11
N GLY A 22 11.97 37.42 -37.38
CA GLY A 22 13.02 37.18 -38.36
C GLY A 22 12.63 36.27 -39.53
N GLY A 23 11.35 36.09 -39.82
CA GLY A 23 10.87 35.65 -41.14
C GLY A 23 11.24 34.23 -41.59
N THR A 24 11.66 33.34 -40.70
CA THR A 24 11.85 31.92 -41.02
C THR A 24 10.95 31.07 -40.11
N GLU A 25 9.78 30.67 -40.59
CA GLU A 25 8.92 29.69 -39.90
C GLU A 25 9.66 28.35 -39.77
N ARG A 26 10.14 28.03 -38.56
CA ARG A 26 10.51 26.66 -38.22
C ARG A 26 9.25 25.94 -37.77
N ARG A 27 8.72 25.07 -38.64
CA ARG A 27 7.60 24.18 -38.31
C ARG A 27 8.06 23.11 -37.33
N GLY A 28 7.98 23.38 -36.03
CA GLY A 28 8.24 22.40 -34.99
C GLY A 28 7.13 21.34 -34.96
N GLU A 29 7.44 20.09 -35.26
CA GLU A 29 6.48 18.98 -35.07
C GLU A 29 6.42 18.63 -33.57
N ARG A 30 5.32 18.98 -32.89
CA ARG A 30 5.08 18.49 -31.52
C ARG A 30 4.29 17.19 -31.58
N LEU A 31 4.81 16.13 -30.95
CA LEU A 31 4.14 14.84 -30.84
C LEU A 31 3.58 14.67 -29.42
N LEU A 32 2.27 14.44 -29.31
CA LEU A 32 1.62 14.13 -28.04
C LEU A 32 1.41 12.63 -27.89
N PHE A 33 1.69 12.12 -26.69
CA PHE A 33 1.41 10.75 -26.30
C PHE A 33 0.23 10.74 -25.32
N PHE A 34 -0.83 9.99 -25.63
CA PHE A 34 -2.04 9.94 -24.81
C PHE A 34 -2.24 8.55 -24.22
N PRO A 35 -1.71 8.21 -23.02
CA PRO A 35 -1.77 6.85 -22.48
C PRO A 35 -3.14 6.15 -22.59
N CYS A 36 -4.24 6.89 -22.46
CA CYS A 36 -5.60 6.36 -22.57
C CYS A 36 -5.99 5.78 -23.95
N LEU A 37 -5.23 6.10 -25.00
CA LEU A 37 -5.48 5.63 -26.37
C LEU A 37 -4.61 4.41 -26.76
N LEU A 38 -3.88 3.83 -25.80
CA LEU A 38 -3.09 2.62 -26.03
C LEU A 38 -4.00 1.42 -26.30
N SER A 39 -3.89 0.84 -27.49
CA SER A 39 -4.63 -0.35 -27.91
C SER A 39 -3.80 -1.63 -27.94
N THR A 40 -2.49 -1.54 -27.67
CA THR A 40 -1.59 -2.70 -27.66
C THR A 40 -1.96 -3.66 -26.53
N ASP A 41 -2.04 -4.95 -26.86
CA ASP A 41 -2.30 -6.01 -25.90
C ASP A 41 -1.11 -6.26 -24.98
N ARG A 42 -1.40 -6.77 -23.78
CA ARG A 42 -0.39 -7.20 -22.82
C ARG A 42 0.44 -8.35 -23.43
N PRO A 43 1.79 -8.30 -23.37
CA PRO A 43 2.62 -9.40 -23.84
C PRO A 43 2.31 -10.69 -23.08
N GLY A 44 2.15 -11.81 -23.80
CA GLY A 44 1.95 -13.14 -23.21
C GLY A 44 3.23 -13.78 -22.67
N GLU A 45 4.37 -13.41 -23.24
CA GLU A 45 5.72 -13.78 -22.79
C GLU A 45 6.64 -12.56 -22.93
N MET A 46 7.57 -12.42 -22.00
CA MET A 46 8.72 -11.53 -22.15
C MET A 46 9.92 -12.43 -22.49
N THR A 47 10.41 -12.33 -23.72
CA THR A 47 11.37 -13.27 -24.33
C THR A 47 12.51 -13.71 -23.39
N SER A 48 12.59 -15.01 -23.06
CA SER A 48 13.74 -15.74 -22.46
C SER A 48 14.23 -15.38 -21.05
N GLN A 49 13.56 -14.50 -20.29
CA GLN A 49 14.18 -13.89 -19.11
C GLN A 49 13.54 -14.30 -17.78
N VAL A 50 14.39 -14.66 -16.82
CA VAL A 50 14.01 -14.93 -15.43
C VAL A 50 14.13 -13.62 -14.67
N TYR A 51 13.00 -13.04 -14.26
CA TYR A 51 13.01 -11.88 -13.38
C TYR A 51 13.67 -12.23 -12.04
N GLN A 52 14.52 -11.32 -11.56
CA GLN A 52 15.31 -11.51 -10.33
C GLN A 52 14.68 -10.80 -9.13
N PHE A 53 13.87 -9.78 -9.39
CA PHE A 53 13.19 -9.00 -8.37
C PHE A 53 11.73 -8.73 -8.77
N GLY A 54 10.83 -8.77 -7.78
CA GLY A 54 9.46 -8.35 -7.93
C GLY A 54 8.95 -7.66 -6.67
N TRP A 55 8.21 -6.57 -6.87
CA TRP A 55 7.62 -5.77 -5.81
C TRP A 55 6.23 -5.35 -6.21
N CYS A 56 5.34 -5.16 -5.24
CA CYS A 56 4.02 -4.63 -5.52
C CYS A 56 3.47 -3.69 -4.46
N LEU A 57 2.66 -2.74 -4.94
CA LEU A 57 1.80 -1.87 -4.15
C LEU A 57 0.37 -2.37 -4.28
N GLN A 58 -0.16 -2.97 -3.21
CA GLN A 58 -1.42 -3.72 -3.26
C GLN A 58 -2.48 -3.05 -2.39
N CYS A 59 -3.69 -2.85 -2.91
CA CYS A 59 -4.84 -2.40 -2.13
C CYS A 59 -5.13 -3.36 -0.95
N THR A 60 -5.40 -2.81 0.23
CA THR A 60 -5.80 -3.61 1.41
C THR A 60 -7.21 -4.15 1.28
N SER A 61 -8.14 -3.32 0.79
CA SER A 61 -9.55 -3.65 0.57
C SER A 61 -9.79 -4.22 -0.83
N LYS A 62 -10.71 -5.20 -0.91
CA LYS A 62 -11.19 -5.79 -2.18
C LYS A 62 -12.07 -4.85 -3.01
N HIS A 63 -12.45 -3.71 -2.45
CA HIS A 63 -13.28 -2.70 -3.12
C HIS A 63 -12.47 -1.48 -3.57
N HIS A 64 -11.16 -1.49 -3.33
CA HIS A 64 -10.24 -0.40 -3.65
C HIS A 64 -9.47 -0.70 -4.93
N PHE A 65 -9.38 0.29 -5.81
CA PHE A 65 -8.74 0.18 -7.12
C PHE A 65 -7.91 1.42 -7.41
N PHE A 66 -6.75 1.24 -8.02
CA PHE A 66 -5.97 2.34 -8.56
C PHE A 66 -6.74 3.00 -9.70
N PRO A 67 -6.94 4.34 -9.66
CA PRO A 67 -7.66 5.03 -10.71
C PRO A 67 -6.84 5.01 -12.02
N PRO A 68 -7.46 4.95 -13.21
CA PRO A 68 -6.72 4.99 -14.48
C PRO A 68 -5.78 6.19 -14.61
N ARG A 69 -6.15 7.33 -14.03
CA ARG A 69 -5.31 8.54 -13.99
C ARG A 69 -3.97 8.30 -13.31
N TYR A 70 -3.93 7.50 -12.24
CA TYR A 70 -2.69 7.13 -11.56
C TYR A 70 -1.71 6.47 -12.54
N PHE A 71 -2.18 5.48 -13.32
CA PHE A 71 -1.34 4.81 -14.31
C PHE A 71 -0.86 5.75 -15.42
N HIS A 72 -1.75 6.62 -15.92
CA HIS A 72 -1.38 7.56 -16.97
C HIS A 72 -0.27 8.51 -16.53
N VAL A 73 -0.34 9.03 -15.29
CA VAL A 73 0.71 9.89 -14.73
C VAL A 73 1.99 9.09 -14.50
N LEU A 74 1.88 7.91 -13.88
CA LEU A 74 3.03 7.06 -13.59
C LEU A 74 3.79 6.67 -14.87
N SER A 75 3.08 6.17 -15.87
CA SER A 75 3.68 5.74 -17.14
C SER A 75 4.39 6.89 -17.87
N LEU A 76 3.81 8.10 -17.86
CA LEU A 76 4.45 9.28 -18.43
C LEU A 76 5.72 9.68 -17.66
N ARG A 77 5.67 9.68 -16.31
CA ARG A 77 6.81 10.05 -15.48
C ARG A 77 7.95 9.04 -15.60
N LEU A 78 7.66 7.75 -15.55
CA LEU A 78 8.67 6.70 -15.75
C LEU A 78 9.31 6.78 -17.14
N ALA A 79 8.50 6.92 -18.18
CA ALA A 79 9.01 7.02 -19.54
C ALA A 79 9.88 8.27 -19.76
N TYR A 80 9.53 9.39 -19.11
CA TYR A 80 10.28 10.63 -19.20
C TYR A 80 11.55 10.62 -18.34
N LYS A 81 11.49 10.10 -17.11
CA LYS A 81 12.63 10.16 -16.18
C LYS A 81 13.64 9.04 -16.40
N MET A 82 13.19 7.87 -16.85
CA MET A 82 13.97 6.62 -16.73
C MET A 82 14.09 5.82 -18.03
N ALA A 83 13.26 6.10 -19.05
CA ALA A 83 13.32 5.42 -20.34
C ALA A 83 13.86 6.30 -21.48
N LEU A 84 14.57 7.39 -21.14
CA LEU A 84 15.26 8.26 -22.09
C LEU A 84 16.73 7.84 -22.24
N PRO A 85 17.26 7.73 -23.47
CA PRO A 85 18.69 7.57 -23.68
C PRO A 85 19.39 8.93 -23.52
N GLN A 86 20.61 8.89 -22.99
CA GLN A 86 21.43 10.10 -22.77
C GLN A 86 22.18 10.60 -24.03
N ALA A 87 21.86 10.13 -25.25
CA ALA A 87 22.62 10.46 -26.46
C ALA A 87 21.86 11.36 -27.45
N ASP A 88 22.52 12.47 -27.83
CA ASP A 88 22.28 13.31 -29.02
C ASP A 88 20.91 14.01 -29.16
N ASP A 89 20.42 14.71 -28.13
CA ASP A 89 19.25 15.64 -28.19
C ASP A 89 17.98 15.09 -28.90
N LYS A 90 17.92 13.77 -29.11
CA LYS A 90 16.88 13.06 -29.85
C LYS A 90 16.15 12.16 -28.90
N LEU A 91 14.84 12.35 -28.83
CA LEU A 91 13.94 11.57 -27.98
C LEU A 91 13.80 10.12 -28.51
N ASN A 92 14.72 9.23 -28.16
CA ASN A 92 14.69 7.81 -28.54
C ASN A 92 14.10 6.96 -27.40
N ARG A 93 12.77 6.93 -27.24
CA ARG A 93 12.14 6.14 -26.16
C ARG A 93 12.40 4.64 -26.33
N TYR A 94 13.20 4.04 -25.46
CA TYR A 94 13.42 2.58 -25.41
C TYR A 94 12.38 1.88 -24.52
N CYS A 95 11.11 2.24 -24.69
CA CYS A 95 10.04 1.70 -23.88
C CYS A 95 8.85 1.23 -24.71
N THR A 96 8.30 0.09 -24.31
CA THR A 96 7.11 -0.54 -24.89
C THR A 96 5.94 -0.32 -23.95
N PHE A 97 4.83 0.19 -24.48
CA PHE A 97 3.59 0.40 -23.73
C PHE A 97 2.49 -0.57 -24.17
N TRP A 98 1.64 -0.95 -23.22
CA TRP A 98 0.33 -1.55 -23.46
C TRP A 98 -0.68 -0.91 -22.51
N ARG A 99 -1.95 -1.30 -22.61
CA ARG A 99 -3.07 -0.65 -21.91
C ARG A 99 -2.80 -0.34 -20.43
N ASN A 100 -2.19 -1.27 -19.71
CA ASN A 100 -1.97 -1.18 -18.26
C ASN A 100 -0.50 -1.35 -17.86
N GLY A 101 0.45 -1.23 -18.79
CA GLY A 101 1.85 -1.40 -18.43
C GLY A 101 2.87 -0.79 -19.37
N LEU A 102 4.09 -0.74 -18.86
CA LEU A 102 5.26 -0.14 -19.44
C LEU A 102 6.45 -1.08 -19.19
N HIS A 103 7.25 -1.32 -20.21
CA HIS A 103 8.50 -2.04 -20.09
C HIS A 103 9.62 -1.26 -20.79
N TRP A 104 10.80 -1.22 -20.20
CA TRP A 104 11.99 -0.65 -20.82
C TRP A 104 13.25 -1.42 -20.44
N PHE A 105 14.32 -1.13 -21.18
CA PHE A 105 15.68 -1.59 -20.91
C PHE A 105 16.57 -0.35 -20.90
N ASP A 106 17.30 -0.13 -19.82
CA ASP A 106 18.21 1.00 -19.71
C ASP A 106 19.55 0.72 -20.40
N ASP A 107 20.43 1.73 -20.43
CA ASP A 107 21.78 1.63 -20.98
C ASP A 107 22.76 0.87 -20.07
N ASN A 108 22.34 0.56 -18.84
CA ASN A 108 23.12 -0.17 -17.84
C ASN A 108 22.79 -1.65 -17.78
N GLY A 109 22.03 -2.19 -18.74
CA GLY A 109 21.71 -3.62 -18.78
C GLY A 109 20.59 -4.05 -17.84
N VAL A 110 19.80 -3.12 -17.31
CA VAL A 110 18.67 -3.37 -16.41
C VAL A 110 17.36 -3.29 -17.18
N ARG A 111 16.55 -4.33 -17.03
CA ARG A 111 15.20 -4.41 -17.57
C ARG A 111 14.18 -4.15 -16.48
N VAL A 112 13.22 -3.30 -16.78
CA VAL A 112 12.13 -2.97 -15.86
C VAL A 112 10.78 -3.15 -16.53
N LEU A 113 9.86 -3.74 -15.79
CA LEU A 113 8.46 -3.89 -16.10
C LEU A 113 7.65 -3.23 -14.98
N VAL A 114 6.76 -2.31 -15.33
CA VAL A 114 5.77 -1.73 -14.42
C VAL A 114 4.39 -1.88 -15.02
N GLU A 115 3.47 -2.53 -14.31
CA GLU A 115 2.10 -2.71 -14.80
C GLU A 115 1.08 -2.72 -13.66
N ILE A 116 -0.16 -2.37 -14.00
CA ILE A 116 -1.31 -2.52 -13.13
C ILE A 116 -1.99 -3.86 -13.41
N VAL A 117 -2.08 -4.69 -12.38
CA VAL A 117 -2.59 -6.07 -12.43
C VAL A 117 -3.68 -6.27 -11.36
N ASP A 118 -4.18 -7.50 -11.22
CA ASP A 118 -5.20 -7.86 -10.21
C ASP A 118 -6.44 -6.95 -10.29
N GLU A 119 -7.02 -6.82 -11.48
CA GLU A 119 -8.20 -5.97 -11.72
C GLU A 119 -8.03 -4.50 -11.30
N SER A 120 -6.81 -3.97 -11.41
CA SER A 120 -6.44 -2.61 -10.94
C SER A 120 -6.30 -2.46 -9.44
N GLN A 121 -6.11 -3.55 -8.69
CA GLN A 121 -5.86 -3.51 -7.26
C GLN A 121 -4.37 -3.53 -6.90
N CYS A 122 -3.49 -3.67 -7.90
CA CYS A 122 -2.08 -3.89 -7.65
C CYS A 122 -1.21 -3.19 -8.71
N VAL A 123 -0.23 -2.42 -8.25
CA VAL A 123 0.89 -1.97 -9.09
C VAL A 123 2.01 -2.97 -8.93
N LEU A 124 2.43 -3.60 -10.02
CA LEU A 124 3.49 -4.59 -10.07
C LEU A 124 4.74 -3.96 -10.69
N VAL A 125 5.88 -4.17 -10.05
CA VAL A 125 7.21 -3.83 -10.55
C VAL A 125 8.02 -5.12 -10.63
N MET A 126 8.60 -5.42 -11.77
CA MET A 126 9.52 -6.55 -11.94
C MET A 126 10.82 -6.09 -12.60
N MET A 127 11.94 -6.62 -12.13
CA MET A 127 13.26 -6.24 -12.64
C MET A 127 14.16 -7.46 -12.87
N SER A 128 15.05 -7.31 -13.84
CA SER A 128 16.16 -8.23 -14.09
C SER A 128 17.33 -7.45 -14.63
N CYS A 129 18.55 -7.92 -14.41
CA CYS A 129 19.73 -7.34 -15.03
C CYS A 129 20.64 -8.43 -15.59
N GLU A 130 21.49 -8.02 -16.53
CA GLU A 130 22.62 -8.83 -16.96
C GLU A 130 23.62 -9.04 -15.82
N LYS A 131 24.43 -10.09 -15.94
CA LYS A 131 25.42 -10.44 -14.91
C LYS A 131 26.45 -9.30 -14.76
N GLY A 132 26.63 -8.81 -13.54
CA GLY A 132 27.56 -7.73 -13.22
C GLY A 132 26.92 -6.33 -13.16
N TYR A 133 25.62 -6.22 -13.43
CA TYR A 133 24.88 -4.94 -13.38
C TYR A 133 23.89 -4.87 -12.21
N SER A 134 24.11 -5.68 -11.15
CA SER A 134 23.23 -5.72 -9.99
C SER A 134 23.18 -4.41 -9.23
N ASP A 135 24.30 -3.70 -9.07
CA ASP A 135 24.35 -2.38 -8.42
C ASP A 135 23.46 -1.36 -9.15
N ASN A 136 23.44 -1.39 -10.49
CA ASN A 136 22.57 -0.54 -11.29
C ASN A 136 21.10 -0.91 -11.09
N MET A 137 20.79 -2.21 -11.00
CA MET A 137 19.43 -2.66 -10.68
C MET A 137 19.00 -2.19 -9.28
N VAL A 138 19.88 -2.25 -8.28
CA VAL A 138 19.60 -1.75 -6.92
C VAL A 138 19.29 -0.25 -6.95
N SER A 139 20.09 0.54 -7.68
CA SER A 139 19.85 1.99 -7.82
C SER A 139 18.52 2.27 -8.54
N LEU A 140 18.31 1.67 -9.71
CA LEU A 140 17.10 1.89 -10.51
C LEU A 140 15.85 1.41 -9.78
N ARG A 141 15.95 0.33 -9.00
CA ARG A 141 14.87 -0.16 -8.12
C ARG A 141 14.45 0.90 -7.10
N ARG A 142 15.40 1.61 -6.50
CA ARG A 142 15.11 2.71 -5.57
C ARG A 142 14.32 3.81 -6.28
N ASP A 143 14.79 4.21 -7.46
CA ASP A 143 14.20 5.33 -8.21
C ASP A 143 12.78 4.98 -8.70
N VAL A 144 12.59 3.77 -9.23
CA VAL A 144 11.29 3.29 -9.71
C VAL A 144 10.28 3.18 -8.58
N ILE A 145 10.65 2.55 -7.44
CA ILE A 145 9.75 2.46 -6.27
C ILE A 145 9.43 3.86 -5.74
N GLY A 146 10.42 4.74 -5.65
CA GLY A 146 10.24 6.12 -5.23
C GLY A 146 9.25 6.88 -6.12
N GLU A 147 9.33 6.71 -7.44
CA GLU A 147 8.40 7.34 -8.37
C GLU A 147 6.98 6.76 -8.25
N VAL A 148 6.84 5.45 -8.12
CA VAL A 148 5.56 4.76 -7.89
C VAL A 148 4.86 5.31 -6.64
N MET A 149 5.62 5.45 -5.54
CA MET A 149 5.12 5.98 -4.27
C MET A 149 4.83 7.48 -4.32
N SER A 150 5.66 8.27 -5.02
CA SER A 150 5.44 9.70 -5.25
C SER A 150 4.13 9.95 -5.99
N VAL A 151 3.90 9.26 -7.11
CA VAL A 151 2.65 9.41 -7.89
C VAL A 151 1.44 8.95 -7.06
N TYR A 152 1.62 7.96 -6.19
CA TYR A 152 0.55 7.45 -5.32
C TYR A 152 0.14 8.50 -4.30
N LYS A 153 1.11 9.08 -3.59
CA LYS A 153 0.91 10.15 -2.61
C LYS A 153 0.24 11.38 -3.26
N GLU A 154 0.58 11.70 -4.51
CA GLU A 154 -0.01 12.83 -5.22
C GLU A 154 -1.42 12.55 -5.78
N SER A 155 -1.65 11.36 -6.31
CA SER A 155 -2.84 11.08 -7.14
C SER A 155 -3.98 10.40 -6.37
N CYS A 156 -3.64 9.57 -5.38
CA CYS A 156 -4.62 8.77 -4.63
C CYS A 156 -4.15 8.48 -3.19
N PRO A 157 -3.84 9.50 -2.37
CA PRO A 157 -3.30 9.32 -1.03
C PRO A 157 -4.27 8.64 -0.05
N SER A 158 -5.58 8.69 -0.31
CA SER A 158 -6.60 8.04 0.53
C SER A 158 -6.77 6.55 0.25
N LEU A 159 -6.10 6.01 -0.76
CA LEU A 159 -6.22 4.62 -1.15
C LEU A 159 -5.36 3.77 -0.22
N GLU A 160 -5.97 3.01 0.67
CA GLU A 160 -5.20 2.13 1.57
C GLU A 160 -4.47 1.02 0.80
N VAL A 161 -3.15 1.00 0.94
CA VAL A 161 -2.25 0.09 0.24
C VAL A 161 -1.21 -0.52 1.18
N LYS A 162 -0.65 -1.65 0.78
CA LYS A 162 0.49 -2.30 1.43
C LYS A 162 1.59 -2.57 0.40
N GLU A 163 2.82 -2.35 0.81
CA GLU A 163 4.01 -2.64 0.02
C GLU A 163 4.51 -4.06 0.30
N LEU A 164 4.76 -4.83 -0.75
CA LEU A 164 5.18 -6.23 -0.67
C LEU A 164 6.31 -6.54 -1.65
N VAL A 165 7.20 -7.46 -1.27
CA VAL A 165 8.19 -8.08 -2.16
C VAL A 165 7.71 -9.48 -2.50
N ILE A 166 7.78 -9.86 -3.78
CA ILE A 166 7.39 -11.19 -4.26
C ILE A 166 8.59 -12.13 -4.10
N ASP A 167 8.33 -13.37 -3.68
CA ASP A 167 9.37 -14.40 -3.60
C ASP A 167 10.01 -14.64 -4.98
N PRO A 168 11.35 -14.64 -5.08
CA PRO A 168 12.06 -14.81 -6.35
C PRO A 168 11.69 -16.10 -7.09
N LYS A 169 11.29 -17.16 -6.37
CA LYS A 169 10.86 -18.45 -6.96
C LYS A 169 9.52 -18.34 -7.68
N GLU A 170 8.77 -17.28 -7.44
CA GLU A 170 7.42 -17.05 -8.00
C GLU A 170 7.35 -15.90 -9.01
N LEU A 171 8.50 -15.42 -9.52
CA LEU A 171 8.61 -14.31 -10.48
C LEU A 171 8.40 -14.70 -11.96
N ALA A 172 7.77 -15.85 -12.22
CA ALA A 172 7.43 -16.23 -13.59
C ALA A 172 6.36 -15.27 -14.15
N TYR A 173 6.70 -14.57 -15.23
CA TYR A 173 5.78 -13.72 -15.96
C TYR A 173 4.90 -14.56 -16.92
N PRO A 174 3.60 -14.26 -17.09
CA PRO A 174 2.86 -13.13 -16.52
C PRO A 174 2.43 -13.35 -15.06
N VAL A 175 2.42 -12.25 -14.29
CA VAL A 175 1.86 -12.22 -12.94
C VAL A 175 0.50 -11.53 -13.01
N ASN A 176 -0.58 -12.32 -12.96
CA ASN A 176 -1.95 -11.77 -13.01
C ASN A 176 -2.44 -11.34 -11.63
N THR A 177 -2.18 -12.19 -10.63
CA THR A 177 -2.71 -12.04 -9.27
C THR A 177 -1.56 -12.15 -8.27
N PRO A 178 -0.84 -11.05 -7.96
CA PRO A 178 0.26 -11.07 -6.99
C PRO A 178 -0.14 -11.59 -5.60
N ARG A 179 -1.42 -11.47 -5.22
CA ARG A 179 -1.95 -11.97 -3.94
C ARG A 179 -1.90 -13.49 -3.78
N GLU A 180 -1.87 -14.23 -4.88
CA GLU A 180 -1.75 -15.70 -4.88
C GLU A 180 -0.29 -16.17 -4.76
N ARG A 181 0.66 -15.23 -4.86
CA ARG A 181 2.10 -15.49 -4.77
C ARG A 181 2.57 -15.40 -3.33
N THR A 182 3.68 -16.09 -3.04
CA THR A 182 4.40 -15.85 -1.79
C THR A 182 4.94 -14.43 -1.80
N THR A 183 4.52 -13.63 -0.82
CA THR A 183 4.92 -12.22 -0.70
C THR A 183 5.30 -11.87 0.74
N TYR A 184 6.19 -10.88 0.87
CA TYR A 184 6.70 -10.42 2.14
C TYR A 184 6.51 -8.92 2.27
N GLY A 185 5.78 -8.48 3.30
CA GLY A 185 5.64 -7.05 3.57
C GLY A 185 6.98 -6.41 3.94
N ILE A 186 7.20 -5.17 3.51
CA ILE A 186 8.47 -4.45 3.70
C ILE A 186 8.90 -4.44 5.17
N TYR A 187 7.98 -4.13 6.09
CA TYR A 187 8.27 -4.20 7.52
C TYR A 187 8.78 -5.57 7.99
N SER A 188 8.25 -6.68 7.45
CA SER A 188 8.70 -8.02 7.82
C SER A 188 10.14 -8.25 7.35
N VAL A 189 10.51 -7.72 6.18
CA VAL A 189 11.88 -7.69 5.67
C VAL A 189 12.79 -6.88 6.61
N LEU A 190 12.40 -5.63 6.92
CA LEU A 190 13.16 -4.75 7.81
C LEU A 190 13.35 -5.37 9.20
N LEU A 191 12.30 -6.00 9.74
CA LEU A 191 12.35 -6.67 11.04
C LEU A 191 13.30 -7.87 11.04
N ALA A 192 13.33 -8.64 9.96
CA ALA A 192 14.25 -9.77 9.83
C ALA A 192 15.71 -9.30 9.79
N ILE A 193 16.00 -8.23 9.02
CA ILE A 193 17.33 -7.63 8.95
C ILE A 193 17.75 -7.08 10.33
N LYS A 194 16.88 -6.33 11.01
CA LYS A 194 17.14 -5.79 12.36
C LYS A 194 17.42 -6.89 13.38
N LYS A 195 16.70 -8.02 13.29
CA LYS A 195 16.91 -9.20 14.15
C LYS A 195 18.08 -10.08 13.72
N ARG A 196 18.81 -9.72 12.65
CA ARG A 196 19.87 -10.53 12.03
C ARG A 196 19.42 -11.95 11.68
N LYS A 197 18.14 -12.09 11.32
CA LYS A 197 17.55 -13.35 10.89
C LYS A 197 17.85 -13.52 9.39
N PRO A 198 18.52 -14.60 8.95
CA PRO A 198 18.98 -14.70 7.56
C PRO A 198 17.88 -15.04 6.55
N PHE A 199 16.65 -15.31 6.99
CA PHE A 199 15.55 -15.76 6.15
C PHE A 199 14.19 -15.18 6.57
N LEU A 200 13.28 -15.11 5.61
CA LEU A 200 11.86 -14.87 5.80
C LEU A 200 11.11 -16.21 5.80
N VAL A 201 9.97 -16.24 6.48
CA VAL A 201 9.12 -17.43 6.60
C VAL A 201 7.77 -17.11 5.98
N SER A 202 7.29 -18.01 5.13
CA SER A 202 5.93 -18.05 4.62
C SER A 202 5.30 -19.42 4.90
N ASP A 203 4.04 -19.58 4.55
CA ASP A 203 3.32 -20.86 4.52
C ASP A 203 3.98 -21.88 3.55
N LYS A 204 4.60 -21.38 2.47
CA LYS A 204 5.29 -22.22 1.46
C LYS A 204 6.75 -22.53 1.79
N GLY A 205 7.30 -22.00 2.89
CA GLY A 205 8.64 -22.35 3.38
C GLY A 205 9.49 -21.16 3.82
N GLN A 206 10.81 -21.29 3.62
CA GLN A 206 11.78 -20.27 3.98
C GLN A 206 12.52 -19.77 2.74
N THR A 207 12.77 -18.46 2.70
CA THR A 207 13.52 -17.81 1.63
C THR A 207 14.56 -16.89 2.24
N GLU A 208 15.81 -17.01 1.80
CA GLU A 208 16.91 -16.26 2.36
C GLU A 208 16.80 -14.77 2.01
N LEU A 209 17.18 -13.88 2.94
CA LEU A 209 17.12 -12.43 2.69
C LEU A 209 17.97 -12.01 1.48
N LYS A 210 19.10 -12.70 1.25
CA LYS A 210 19.97 -12.47 0.09
C LYS A 210 19.33 -12.88 -1.24
N GLU A 211 18.33 -13.77 -1.21
CA GLU A 211 17.54 -14.14 -2.39
C GLU A 211 16.42 -13.11 -2.65
N ILE A 212 15.80 -12.58 -1.58
CA ILE A 212 14.76 -11.54 -1.67
C ILE A 212 15.35 -10.20 -2.14
N LEU A 213 16.51 -9.84 -1.60
CA LEU A 213 17.24 -8.62 -1.90
C LEU A 213 18.66 -8.99 -2.35
N PRO A 214 18.79 -9.47 -3.60
CA PRO A 214 20.11 -9.73 -4.16
C PRO A 214 20.90 -8.42 -4.20
N ASP A 215 22.19 -8.53 -3.89
CA ASP A 215 23.20 -7.47 -4.00
C ASP A 215 22.95 -6.22 -3.12
N GLU A 216 22.01 -6.28 -2.17
CA GLU A 216 21.77 -5.22 -1.19
C GLU A 216 22.69 -5.29 0.02
N SER A 217 23.10 -4.11 0.49
CA SER A 217 23.84 -3.97 1.75
C SER A 217 22.88 -4.01 2.93
N LEU A 218 22.65 -5.21 3.48
CA LEU A 218 21.76 -5.41 4.63
C LEU A 218 22.31 -4.80 5.95
N SER A 219 23.52 -4.26 5.96
CA SER A 219 24.07 -3.53 7.12
C SER A 219 23.48 -2.13 7.28
N ASP A 220 23.04 -1.51 6.18
CA ASP A 220 22.49 -0.15 6.19
C ASP A 220 21.01 -0.16 5.80
N ILE A 221 20.17 -0.52 6.78
CA ILE A 221 18.73 -0.71 6.60
C ILE A 221 18.06 0.58 6.08
N SER A 222 18.59 1.75 6.42
CA SER A 222 18.02 3.04 6.04
C SER A 222 18.22 3.37 4.55
N ASN A 223 19.17 2.70 3.89
CA ASN A 223 19.52 2.93 2.48
C ASN A 223 19.03 1.83 1.54
N LEU A 224 18.25 0.87 2.04
CA LEU A 224 17.65 -0.19 1.22
C LEU A 224 16.83 0.42 0.09
N SER A 225 17.04 -0.05 -1.14
CA SER A 225 16.30 0.46 -2.29
C SER A 225 14.79 0.23 -2.20
N LEU A 226 14.36 -0.74 -1.38
CA LEU A 226 12.95 -1.03 -1.10
C LEU A 226 12.20 0.18 -0.53
N LEU A 227 12.90 1.10 0.14
CA LEU A 227 12.28 2.29 0.72
C LEU A 227 11.95 3.36 -0.33
N GLY A 228 12.41 3.19 -1.57
CA GLY A 228 12.16 4.16 -2.64
C GLY A 228 12.69 5.56 -2.33
N GLY A 229 13.71 5.68 -1.47
CA GLY A 229 14.23 6.96 -0.99
C GLY A 229 13.41 7.62 0.13
N CYS A 230 12.38 6.95 0.68
CA CYS A 230 11.68 7.42 1.87
C CYS A 230 12.54 7.22 3.12
N ASP A 231 12.39 8.10 4.12
CA ASP A 231 13.01 7.91 5.43
C ASP A 231 12.45 6.63 6.05
N ILE A 232 13.33 5.79 6.59
CA ILE A 232 12.93 4.56 7.28
C ILE A 232 11.96 4.84 8.41
N LYS A 233 12.04 6.01 9.06
CA LYS A 233 11.10 6.46 10.08
C LYS A 233 9.73 6.71 9.50
N GLU A 234 9.60 7.31 8.32
CA GLU A 234 8.30 7.44 7.65
C GLU A 234 7.72 6.07 7.34
N VAL A 235 8.54 5.13 6.86
CA VAL A 235 8.08 3.76 6.58
C VAL A 235 7.71 3.03 7.86
N ILE A 236 8.44 3.21 8.95
CA ILE A 236 8.14 2.65 10.27
C ILE A 236 6.91 3.33 10.88
N GLU A 237 6.75 4.64 10.80
CA GLU A 237 5.57 5.37 11.29
C GLU A 237 4.33 5.02 10.48
N ILE A 238 4.41 4.94 9.15
CA ILE A 238 3.35 4.40 8.28
C ILE A 238 3.06 2.96 8.69
N THR A 239 4.08 2.12 8.83
CA THR A 239 3.87 0.74 9.28
C THR A 239 3.57 0.61 10.77
N GLU A 240 3.63 1.65 11.60
CA GLU A 240 3.20 1.69 13.00
C GLU A 240 1.76 2.21 13.08
N GLU A 241 1.35 3.14 12.23
CA GLU A 241 -0.04 3.48 11.96
C GLU A 241 -0.82 2.27 11.40
N PHE A 242 -0.17 1.44 10.57
CA PHE A 242 -0.73 0.19 10.05
C PHE A 242 -0.33 -1.07 10.85
N LYS A 243 0.58 -0.95 11.83
CA LYS A 243 1.00 -1.99 12.78
C LYS A 243 1.40 -1.36 14.11
N THR A 244 0.43 -1.05 14.94
CA THR A 244 0.60 -1.33 16.36
C THR A 244 0.35 -2.83 16.57
N PRO A 245 1.36 -3.72 16.56
CA PRO A 245 1.19 -5.08 17.07
C PRO A 245 1.15 -5.03 18.60
N LEU A 246 -0.06 -5.18 19.12
CA LEU A 246 -0.44 -5.74 20.43
C LEU A 246 0.67 -5.92 21.49
N THR A 247 0.99 -4.84 22.17
CA THR A 247 0.50 -4.77 23.55
C THR A 247 -0.99 -4.44 23.46
N THR A 248 -1.85 -5.22 24.12
CA THR A 248 -3.29 -4.95 24.35
C THR A 248 -3.64 -3.53 23.93
N ILE A 249 -4.23 -3.31 22.73
CA ILE A 249 -4.48 -1.95 22.20
C ILE A 249 -5.21 -1.21 23.30
N LYS A 250 -4.49 -0.34 24.00
CA LYS A 250 -4.99 0.31 25.19
C LYS A 250 -5.70 1.53 24.65
N LEU A 251 -7.02 1.43 24.61
CA LEU A 251 -7.87 2.51 24.17
C LEU A 251 -7.79 3.64 25.20
N ASP A 252 -7.81 4.87 24.74
CA ASP A 252 -7.92 6.05 25.59
C ASP A 252 -9.13 6.90 25.20
N ILE A 253 -9.34 8.01 25.92
CA ILE A 253 -10.51 8.87 25.70
C ILE A 253 -10.60 9.46 24.29
N LYS A 254 -9.48 9.55 23.56
CA LYS A 254 -9.42 10.03 22.18
C LYS A 254 -10.07 9.05 21.20
N ASP A 255 -10.15 7.77 21.55
CA ASP A 255 -10.73 6.72 20.71
C ASP A 255 -12.26 6.60 20.86
N LEU A 256 -12.90 7.53 21.59
CA LEU A 256 -14.34 7.47 21.87
C LEU A 256 -15.17 7.52 20.59
N ASP A 257 -14.78 8.30 19.59
CA ASP A 257 -15.46 8.36 18.29
C ASP A 257 -15.41 7.01 17.58
N ILE A 258 -14.23 6.39 17.50
CA ILE A 258 -14.00 5.07 16.88
C ILE A 258 -14.84 4.00 17.61
N VAL A 259 -14.79 3.95 18.94
CA VAL A 259 -15.57 2.97 19.73
C VAL A 259 -17.08 3.11 19.48
N ILE A 260 -17.58 4.36 19.43
CA ILE A 260 -19.01 4.61 19.19
C ILE A 260 -19.39 4.21 17.76
N GLU A 261 -18.59 4.56 16.76
CA GLU A 261 -18.82 4.17 15.37
C GLU A 261 -18.87 2.65 15.21
N GLU A 262 -17.89 1.93 15.77
CA GLU A 262 -17.81 0.48 15.73
C GLU A 262 -19.04 -0.17 16.34
N LEU A 263 -19.42 0.21 17.55
CA LEU A 263 -20.52 -0.43 18.26
C LEU A 263 -21.88 -0.07 17.63
N THR A 264 -22.11 1.19 17.28
CA THR A 264 -23.46 1.66 16.91
C THR A 264 -23.70 1.73 15.41
N ILE A 265 -22.75 2.28 14.64
CA ILE A 265 -22.95 2.51 13.20
C ILE A 265 -22.68 1.22 12.43
N LEU A 266 -21.56 0.55 12.73
CA LEU A 266 -21.15 -0.64 11.98
C LEU A 266 -21.83 -1.92 12.48
N ASN A 267 -22.00 -2.06 13.79
CA ASN A 267 -22.53 -3.28 14.41
C ASN A 267 -23.95 -3.15 14.97
N HIS A 268 -24.57 -1.97 14.88
CA HIS A 268 -25.96 -1.72 15.29
C HIS A 268 -26.30 -2.15 16.73
N LEU A 269 -25.33 -2.06 17.65
CA LEU A 269 -25.52 -2.37 19.05
C LEU A 269 -26.61 -1.46 19.66
N PRO A 270 -27.67 -2.02 20.25
CA PRO A 270 -28.74 -1.22 20.85
C PRO A 270 -28.22 -0.41 22.04
N CYS A 271 -28.29 0.93 22.00
CA CYS A 271 -27.72 1.77 23.05
C CYS A 271 -28.32 1.54 24.45
N HIS A 272 -29.49 0.90 24.59
CA HIS A 272 -30.11 0.66 25.89
C HIS A 272 -29.38 -0.37 26.75
N ILE A 273 -28.49 -1.20 26.18
CA ILE A 273 -27.71 -2.21 26.90
C ILE A 273 -26.48 -1.63 27.62
N TRP A 274 -26.30 -0.30 27.57
CA TRP A 274 -25.13 0.40 28.10
C TRP A 274 -24.85 0.11 29.57
N HIS A 275 -25.90 -0.16 30.36
CA HIS A 275 -25.82 -0.40 31.79
C HIS A 275 -25.17 -1.77 32.07
N ASP A 276 -25.73 -2.84 31.50
CA ASP A 276 -25.18 -4.20 31.59
C ASP A 276 -23.76 -4.27 31.03
N LEU A 277 -23.52 -3.63 29.89
CA LEU A 277 -22.19 -3.55 29.28
C LEU A 277 -21.20 -2.83 30.19
N GLY A 278 -21.59 -1.69 30.78
CA GLY A 278 -20.76 -0.90 31.69
C GLY A 278 -20.31 -1.70 32.92
N LEU A 279 -21.22 -2.50 33.50
CA LEU A 279 -20.91 -3.39 34.62
C LEU A 279 -19.86 -4.45 34.25
N GLN A 280 -20.00 -5.05 33.06
CA GLN A 280 -19.03 -6.03 32.57
C GLN A 280 -17.66 -5.41 32.30
N LEU A 281 -17.64 -4.21 31.73
CA LEU A 281 -16.42 -3.44 31.47
C LEU A 281 -15.70 -2.98 32.74
N GLY A 282 -16.37 -2.97 33.88
CA GLY A 282 -15.76 -2.67 35.17
C GLY A 282 -16.20 -1.37 35.82
N LEU A 283 -17.26 -0.73 35.32
CA LEU A 283 -17.88 0.39 36.00
C LEU A 283 -18.72 -0.12 37.18
N TYR A 284 -18.78 0.65 38.25
CA TYR A 284 -19.63 0.34 39.40
C TYR A 284 -21.05 0.83 39.19
N GLN A 285 -21.99 0.19 39.89
CA GLN A 285 -23.40 0.56 39.87
C GLN A 285 -23.64 2.05 40.17
N PRO A 286 -23.00 2.68 41.19
CA PRO A 286 -23.20 4.10 41.47
C PRO A 286 -22.77 5.00 40.30
N THR A 287 -21.62 4.72 39.67
CA THR A 287 -21.14 5.45 38.49
C THR A 287 -22.12 5.40 37.32
N LEU A 288 -22.75 4.24 37.12
CA LEU A 288 -23.77 4.07 36.08
C LEU A 288 -25.07 4.79 36.45
N GLU A 289 -25.48 4.77 37.70
CA GLU A 289 -26.66 5.52 38.19
C GLU A 289 -26.47 7.03 38.01
N ASP A 290 -25.30 7.57 38.36
CA ASP A 290 -24.94 8.98 38.13
C ASP A 290 -25.02 9.32 36.62
N ILE A 291 -24.48 8.46 35.74
CA ILE A 291 -24.59 8.64 34.28
C ILE A 291 -26.06 8.66 33.83
N ASN A 292 -26.91 7.82 34.40
CA ASN A 292 -28.33 7.76 34.04
C ASN A 292 -29.07 9.05 34.45
N GLU A 293 -28.83 9.53 35.66
CA GLU A 293 -29.43 10.75 36.20
C GLU A 293 -28.98 11.99 35.43
N ASP A 294 -27.67 12.16 35.21
CA ASP A 294 -27.09 13.29 34.48
C ASP A 294 -27.60 13.43 33.05
N ASN A 295 -28.01 12.32 32.43
CA ASN A 295 -28.47 12.29 31.04
C ASN A 295 -29.99 12.14 30.92
N ASN A 296 -30.75 12.27 32.01
CA ASN A 296 -32.20 12.14 32.07
C ASN A 296 -32.73 10.81 31.48
N GLY A 297 -31.97 9.73 31.61
CA GLY A 297 -32.32 8.40 31.07
C GLY A 297 -32.26 8.27 29.55
N ASP A 298 -31.68 9.23 28.81
CA ASP A 298 -31.47 9.10 27.36
C ASP A 298 -30.44 8.01 27.05
N SER A 299 -30.90 6.85 26.58
CA SER A 299 -30.05 5.68 26.32
C SER A 299 -28.84 5.99 25.41
N LYS A 300 -28.97 6.88 24.41
CA LYS A 300 -27.86 7.20 23.51
C LYS A 300 -26.80 8.04 24.21
N LYS A 301 -27.22 9.02 25.01
CA LYS A 301 -26.30 9.85 25.80
C LYS A 301 -25.64 9.03 26.91
N CYS A 302 -26.41 8.21 27.62
CA CYS A 302 -25.90 7.31 28.65
C CYS A 302 -24.88 6.33 28.07
N PHE A 303 -25.16 5.73 26.91
CA PHE A 303 -24.21 4.86 26.22
C PHE A 303 -22.89 5.58 25.91
N ARG A 304 -22.97 6.80 25.37
CA ARG A 304 -21.77 7.60 25.07
C ARG A 304 -20.97 7.94 26.32
N GLN A 305 -21.62 8.31 27.42
CA GLN A 305 -20.95 8.59 28.69
C GLN A 305 -20.37 7.34 29.34
N CYS A 306 -21.06 6.20 29.25
CA CYS A 306 -20.57 4.91 29.70
C CYS A 306 -19.26 4.52 29.01
N MET A 307 -19.21 4.60 27.67
CA MET A 307 -17.96 4.36 26.92
C MET A 307 -16.88 5.38 27.30
N SER A 308 -17.26 6.64 27.51
CA SER A 308 -16.35 7.70 27.96
C SER A 308 -15.72 7.41 29.33
N ALA A 309 -16.52 6.91 30.29
CA ALA A 309 -16.09 6.53 31.62
C ALA A 309 -15.15 5.32 31.59
N TRP A 310 -15.49 4.30 30.80
CA TRP A 310 -14.66 3.12 30.58
C TRP A 310 -13.29 3.48 29.97
N LEU A 311 -13.25 4.32 28.93
CA LEU A 311 -12.01 4.75 28.28
C LEU A 311 -11.10 5.59 29.19
N ARG A 312 -11.65 6.32 30.17
CA ARG A 312 -10.86 6.99 31.21
C ARG A 312 -10.29 6.01 32.26
N GLY A 313 -10.76 4.76 32.24
CA GLY A 313 -10.39 3.71 33.18
C GLY A 313 -10.87 4.02 34.60
N GLN A 314 -12.12 4.47 34.75
CA GLN A 314 -12.76 4.67 36.05
C GLN A 314 -13.00 3.33 36.77
N ASP A 315 -13.27 3.38 38.08
CA ASP A 315 -13.59 2.22 38.90
C ASP A 315 -12.58 1.05 38.76
N LYS A 316 -13.08 -0.19 38.70
CA LYS A 316 -12.26 -1.41 38.55
C LYS A 316 -11.83 -1.67 37.10
N VAL A 317 -12.03 -0.73 36.17
CA VAL A 317 -11.66 -0.94 34.75
C VAL A 317 -10.17 -1.21 34.60
N ARG A 318 -9.31 -0.47 35.32
CA ARG A 318 -7.83 -0.67 35.26
C ARG A 318 -7.38 -1.99 35.89
N GLU A 319 -8.14 -2.50 36.85
CA GLU A 319 -7.90 -3.81 37.47
C GLU A 319 -8.34 -4.96 36.55
N LYS A 320 -9.40 -4.75 35.75
CA LYS A 320 -9.90 -5.64 34.70
C LYS A 320 -9.19 -5.42 33.34
N GLU A 321 -7.86 -5.42 33.34
CA GLU A 321 -7.00 -5.29 32.13
C GLU A 321 -6.98 -3.90 31.45
N GLY A 322 -7.83 -2.97 31.87
CA GLY A 322 -7.93 -1.64 31.29
C GLY A 322 -8.73 -1.60 29.99
N PRO A 323 -9.00 -0.40 29.47
CA PRO A 323 -9.76 -0.23 28.23
C PRO A 323 -9.00 -0.79 27.02
N SER A 324 -9.54 -1.86 26.41
CA SER A 324 -9.01 -2.46 25.18
C SER A 324 -10.09 -3.12 24.34
N TRP A 325 -9.81 -3.38 23.06
CA TRP A 325 -10.72 -4.14 22.19
C TRP A 325 -10.97 -5.56 22.71
N SER A 326 -9.97 -6.19 23.35
CA SER A 326 -10.11 -7.51 23.95
C SER A 326 -11.06 -7.51 25.15
N SER A 327 -10.91 -6.53 26.05
CA SER A 327 -11.80 -6.39 27.20
C SER A 327 -13.23 -6.06 26.77
N LEU A 328 -13.39 -5.23 25.73
CA LEU A 328 -14.69 -4.89 25.14
C LEU A 328 -15.36 -6.11 24.51
N ALA A 329 -14.65 -6.87 23.68
CA ALA A 329 -15.17 -8.08 23.08
C ALA A 329 -15.57 -9.12 24.14
N THR A 330 -14.80 -9.25 25.23
CA THR A 330 -15.12 -10.15 26.34
C THR A 330 -16.37 -9.71 27.09
N ALA A 331 -16.54 -8.41 27.33
CA ALA A 331 -17.75 -7.86 27.94
C ALA A 331 -18.99 -8.09 27.05
N LEU A 332 -18.87 -7.86 25.74
CA LEU A 332 -19.93 -8.12 24.76
C LEU A 332 -20.33 -9.60 24.71
N ASP A 333 -19.35 -10.51 24.71
CA ASP A 333 -19.59 -11.97 24.74
C ASP A 333 -20.35 -12.38 26.01
N THR A 334 -20.08 -11.69 27.13
CA THR A 334 -20.72 -11.95 28.44
C THR A 334 -22.17 -11.48 28.48
N ILE A 335 -22.52 -10.40 27.78
CA ILE A 335 -23.91 -9.90 27.67
C ILE A 335 -24.66 -10.52 26.46
N GLU A 336 -24.16 -11.66 25.96
CA GLU A 336 -24.74 -12.42 24.84
C GLU A 336 -24.69 -11.75 23.46
N GLU A 337 -23.96 -10.65 23.30
CA GLU A 337 -23.70 -9.96 22.03
C GLU A 337 -22.54 -10.62 21.25
N LYS A 338 -22.64 -11.94 21.05
CA LYS A 338 -21.57 -12.81 20.54
C LYS A 338 -21.14 -12.49 19.11
N SER A 339 -22.07 -12.08 18.27
CA SER A 339 -21.80 -11.70 16.86
C SER A 339 -20.86 -10.49 16.80
N ILE A 340 -21.15 -9.47 17.62
CA ILE A 340 -20.38 -8.22 17.70
C ILE A 340 -19.04 -8.48 18.40
N ALA A 341 -19.02 -9.29 19.46
CA ALA A 341 -17.80 -9.74 20.10
C ALA A 341 -16.85 -10.45 19.12
N SER A 342 -17.37 -11.36 18.30
CA SER A 342 -16.61 -12.07 17.27
C SER A 342 -16.08 -11.12 16.19
N TYR A 343 -16.92 -10.17 15.73
CA TYR A 343 -16.50 -9.14 14.78
C TYR A 343 -15.32 -8.32 15.32
N ILE A 344 -15.43 -7.80 16.56
CA ILE A 344 -14.37 -7.01 17.20
C ILE A 344 -13.10 -7.84 17.37
N ARG A 345 -13.21 -9.11 17.80
CA ARG A 345 -12.05 -10.00 17.92
C ARG A 345 -11.36 -10.17 16.57
N ASN A 346 -12.10 -10.51 15.52
CA ASN A 346 -11.53 -10.73 14.19
C ASN A 346 -10.87 -9.48 13.60
N LYS A 347 -11.44 -8.30 13.87
CA LYS A 347 -10.93 -7.03 13.34
C LYS A 347 -9.74 -6.48 14.13
N TYR A 348 -9.80 -6.55 15.46
CA TYR A 348 -8.90 -5.81 16.35
C TYR A 348 -8.02 -6.68 17.25
N CYS A 349 -8.32 -7.99 17.39
CA CYS A 349 -7.57 -8.93 18.21
C CYS A 349 -7.01 -10.06 17.32
N PRO A 350 -5.82 -9.92 16.71
CA PRO A 350 -5.29 -10.98 15.85
C PRO A 350 -5.07 -12.26 16.64
N SER A 351 -5.49 -13.35 16.01
CA SER A 351 -5.20 -14.72 16.42
C SER A 351 -3.69 -14.89 16.56
N LYS A 352 -3.25 -15.39 17.72
CA LYS A 352 -1.84 -15.73 17.97
C LYS A 352 -1.32 -16.78 17.00
#